data_AF-A0A5E7F5H6-F1
#
_entry.id   AF-A0A5E7F5H6-F1
#
_cell.length_a   1.000
_cell.length_b   1.000
_cell.length_c   1.000
_cell.angle_alpha   90.00
_cell.angle_beta   90.00
_cell.angle_gamma   90.00
#
_symmetry.space_group_name_H-M   'P 1'
#
loop_
_entity.id
_entity.type
_entity.pdbx_description
1 polymer ?
#
loop_
_entity_poly.entity_id
_entity_poly.type
_entity_poly.pdbx_seq_one_letter_code
_entity_poly.pdbx_strand_id
1 'polypeptide(L)'
;MFDQVMPRYLPIDTYDAENPVLFINTHQALSDMAACAMHRFTVVRDLTDTLSSLNLKDISDCDLTRITRAVHLLTREGCAVLDVIQARLLQREEGFKTAM
;
A
#
# COMPACT_ATOMS: atom_id res chain seq x y z
N MET A 1 3.10 30.04 0.58
CA MET A 1 3.29 28.62 0.20
C MET A 1 2.02 27.93 0.65
N PHE A 2 1.19 27.42 -0.26
CA PHE A 2 -0.10 26.83 0.12
C PHE A 2 0.20 25.59 0.96
N ASP A 3 -0.19 25.63 2.22
CA ASP A 3 -0.18 24.47 3.11
C ASP A 3 -1.18 23.47 2.53
N GLN A 4 -0.69 22.54 1.72
CA GLN A 4 -1.55 21.70 0.90
C GLN A 4 -2.15 20.63 1.80
N VAL A 5 -3.35 20.92 2.32
CA VAL A 5 -4.12 19.99 3.14
C VAL A 5 -4.34 18.71 2.35
N MET A 6 -3.90 17.58 2.92
CA MET A 6 -4.03 16.27 2.30
C MET A 6 -5.51 15.99 2.00
N PRO A 7 -5.88 15.60 0.77
CA PRO A 7 -7.26 15.32 0.44
C PRO A 7 -7.75 14.09 1.22
N ARG A 8 -9.02 14.10 1.65
CA ARG A 8 -9.60 13.00 2.43
C ARG A 8 -9.55 11.66 1.70
N TYR A 9 -9.79 11.65 0.39
CA TYR A 9 -9.74 10.45 -0.44
C TYR A 9 -8.63 10.62 -1.48
N LEU A 10 -7.54 9.89 -1.28
CA LEU A 10 -6.40 9.86 -2.20
C LEU A 10 -6.55 8.64 -3.12
N PRO A 11 -6.56 8.81 -4.45
CA PRO A 11 -6.67 7.67 -5.36
C PRO A 11 -5.45 6.75 -5.23
N ILE A 12 -5.68 5.43 -5.28
CA ILE A 12 -4.61 4.46 -5.45
C ILE A 12 -4.40 4.28 -6.95
N ASP A 13 -3.17 4.48 -7.41
CA ASP A 13 -2.80 4.11 -8.76
C ASP A 13 -2.58 2.59 -8.82
N THR A 14 -3.51 1.87 -9.44
CA THR A 14 -3.47 0.42 -9.68
C THR A 14 -3.24 0.06 -11.16
N TYR A 15 -3.19 1.03 -12.09
CA TYR A 15 -3.12 0.87 -13.55
C TYR A 15 -4.14 -0.10 -14.20
N ASP A 16 -5.29 -0.34 -13.56
CA ASP A 16 -6.33 -1.26 -14.02
C ASP A 16 -7.55 -0.56 -14.64
N ALA A 17 -7.66 0.76 -14.50
CA ALA A 17 -8.76 1.57 -15.02
C ALA A 17 -8.33 2.98 -15.43
N GLU A 18 -9.08 3.59 -16.36
CA GLU A 18 -8.88 5.00 -16.80
C GLU A 18 -9.20 6.00 -15.68
N ASN A 19 -10.17 5.67 -14.82
CA ASN A 19 -10.56 6.47 -13.66
C ASN A 19 -10.28 5.69 -12.37
N PRO A 20 -9.75 6.33 -11.31
CA PRO A 20 -9.49 5.65 -10.06
C PRO A 20 -10.81 5.22 -9.39
N VAL A 21 -10.87 3.94 -9.02
CA VAL A 21 -12.02 3.36 -8.30
C VAL A 21 -11.69 3.01 -6.84
N LEU A 22 -10.40 2.88 -6.52
CA LEU A 22 -9.90 2.60 -5.18
C LEU A 22 -9.27 3.87 -4.58
N PHE A 23 -9.63 4.16 -3.34
CA PHE A 23 -9.19 5.36 -2.63
C PHE A 23 -8.76 5.05 -1.20
N ILE A 24 -7.71 5.73 -0.75
CA ILE A 24 -7.27 5.76 0.64
C ILE A 24 -8.02 6.88 1.36
N ASN A 25 -8.76 6.54 2.42
CA ASN A 25 -9.29 7.55 3.34
C ASN A 25 -8.17 8.04 4.27
N THR A 26 -7.50 9.12 3.87
CA THR A 26 -6.31 9.67 4.54
C THR A 26 -6.59 10.20 5.95
N HIS A 27 -7.86 10.45 6.27
CA HIS A 27 -8.29 10.95 7.58
C HIS A 27 -8.50 9.84 8.62
N GLN A 28 -8.36 8.55 8.25
CA GLN A 28 -8.51 7.46 9.22
C GLN A 28 -7.42 7.43 10.29
N ALA A 29 -7.61 6.65 11.35
CA ALA A 29 -6.59 6.46 12.36
C ALA A 29 -5.32 5.84 11.73
N LEU A 30 -4.14 6.31 12.14
CA LEU A 30 -2.86 5.76 11.65
C LEU A 30 -2.73 4.27 11.97
N SER A 31 -3.31 3.80 13.08
CA SER A 31 -3.37 2.38 13.44
C SER A 31 -4.12 1.55 12.41
N ASP A 32 -5.27 2.02 11.94
CA ASP A 32 -6.10 1.30 10.97
C ASP A 32 -5.41 1.28 9.61
N MET A 33 -4.76 2.40 9.24
CA MET A 33 -3.94 2.46 8.04
C MET A 33 -2.73 1.52 8.13
N ALA A 34 -2.06 1.45 9.28
CA ALA A 34 -0.94 0.54 9.48
C ALA A 34 -1.38 -0.93 9.43
N ALA A 35 -2.52 -1.28 10.04
CA ALA A 35 -3.09 -2.62 9.94
C ALA A 35 -3.46 -2.97 8.49
N CYS A 36 -4.03 -2.00 7.75
CA CYS A 36 -4.37 -2.12 6.34
C CYS A 36 -3.13 -2.41 5.46
N ALA A 37 -2.03 -1.68 5.66
CA ALA A 37 -0.76 -1.93 4.98
C ALA A 37 -0.13 -3.26 5.40
N MET A 38 -0.09 -3.54 6.70
CA MET A 38 0.46 -4.77 7.26
C MET A 38 -0.21 -6.03 6.71
N HIS A 39 -1.54 -5.99 6.55
CA HIS A 39 -2.29 -7.10 5.97
C HIS A 39 -1.85 -7.39 4.52
N ARG A 40 -1.66 -6.35 3.69
CA ARG A 40 -1.18 -6.50 2.31
C ARG A 40 0.20 -7.11 2.26
N PHE A 41 1.14 -6.62 3.06
CA PHE A 41 2.49 -7.17 3.12
C PHE A 41 2.54 -8.58 3.72
N THR A 42 1.62 -8.93 4.61
CA THR A 42 1.46 -10.30 5.10
C THR A 42 1.05 -11.23 3.96
N VAL A 43 0.04 -10.88 3.18
CA VAL A 43 -0.36 -11.70 2.03
C VAL A 43 0.76 -11.77 0.97
N VAL A 44 1.47 -10.66 0.71
CA VAL A 44 2.64 -10.67 -0.18
C VAL A 44 3.69 -11.66 0.31
N ARG A 45 4.06 -11.60 1.61
CA ARG A 45 5.03 -12.51 2.21
C ARG A 45 4.60 -13.96 2.04
N ASP A 46 3.35 -14.28 2.38
CA ASP A 46 2.84 -15.65 2.32
C ASP A 46 2.81 -16.18 0.86
N LEU A 47 2.52 -15.31 -0.13
CA LEU A 47 2.61 -15.63 -1.56
C LEU A 47 4.06 -15.84 -2.01
N THR A 48 5.01 -15.02 -1.54
CA THR A 48 6.43 -15.19 -1.86
C THR A 48 7.02 -16.43 -1.20
N ASP A 49 6.59 -16.78 0.01
CA ASP A 49 6.99 -18.00 0.70
C ASP A 49 6.50 -19.23 -0.06
N THR A 50 5.28 -19.16 -0.63
CA THR A 50 4.75 -20.17 -1.54
C THR A 50 5.66 -20.35 -2.75
N LEU A 51 6.07 -19.26 -3.41
CA LEU A 51 7.02 -19.34 -4.54
C LEU A 51 8.38 -19.92 -4.15
N SER A 52 8.87 -19.61 -2.94
CA SER A 52 10.17 -20.10 -2.45
C SER A 52 10.18 -21.59 -2.13
N SER A 53 9.02 -22.15 -1.80
CA SER A 53 8.86 -23.56 -1.39
C SER A 53 8.39 -24.48 -2.51
N LEU A 54 7.85 -23.93 -3.60
CA LEU A 54 7.44 -24.69 -4.79
C LEU A 54 8.66 -25.13 -5.62
N ASN A 55 8.56 -26.32 -6.22
CA ASN A 55 9.44 -26.70 -7.31
C ASN A 55 9.03 -25.92 -8.57
N LEU A 56 9.69 -24.77 -8.78
CA LEU A 56 9.42 -23.86 -9.89
C LEU A 56 9.62 -24.49 -11.28
N LYS A 57 10.23 -25.68 -11.38
CA LYS A 57 10.42 -26.38 -12.66
C LYS A 57 9.10 -26.86 -13.27
N ASP A 58 8.10 -27.16 -12.44
CA ASP A 58 6.83 -27.75 -12.86
C ASP A 58 5.63 -26.81 -12.62
N ILE A 59 5.88 -25.54 -12.26
CA ILE A 59 4.81 -24.55 -12.08
C ILE A 59 4.24 -24.15 -13.44
N SER A 60 2.91 -24.02 -13.53
CA SER A 60 2.31 -23.50 -14.75
C SER A 60 2.59 -22.00 -14.88
N ASP A 61 2.84 -21.52 -16.11
CA ASP A 61 3.01 -20.09 -16.39
C ASP A 61 1.80 -19.27 -15.92
N CYS A 62 0.61 -19.88 -15.93
CA CYS A 62 -0.62 -19.29 -15.45
C CYS A 62 -0.57 -19.04 -13.94
N ASP A 63 -0.10 -20.01 -13.15
CA ASP A 63 -0.02 -19.88 -11.69
C ASP A 63 1.04 -18.85 -11.29
N LEU A 64 2.21 -18.91 -11.93
CA LEU A 64 3.27 -17.92 -11.71
C LEU A 64 2.80 -16.50 -12.04
N THR A 65 2.09 -16.33 -13.16
CA THR A 65 1.51 -15.03 -13.56
C THR A 65 0.46 -14.54 -12.55
N ARG A 66 -0.43 -15.42 -12.07
CA ARG A 66 -1.47 -15.06 -11.10
C ARG A 66 -0.86 -14.61 -9.77
N ILE A 67 0.11 -15.38 -9.25
CA ILE A 67 0.79 -15.05 -7.99
C ILE A 67 1.55 -13.74 -8.13
N THR A 68 2.32 -13.57 -9.20
CA THR A 68 3.12 -12.35 -9.44
C THR A 68 2.22 -11.12 -9.56
N ARG A 69 1.07 -11.23 -10.24
CA ARG A 69 0.07 -10.13 -10.31
C ARG A 69 -0.49 -9.77 -8.94
N ALA A 70 -0.83 -10.76 -8.12
CA ALA A 70 -1.32 -10.53 -6.76
C ALA A 70 -0.26 -9.84 -5.89
N VAL A 71 0.99 -10.33 -5.93
CA VAL A 71 2.13 -9.71 -5.24
C VAL A 71 2.33 -8.26 -5.68
N HIS A 72 2.33 -8.01 -6.99
CA HIS A 72 2.49 -6.66 -7.54
C HIS A 72 1.40 -5.70 -7.04
N LEU A 73 0.12 -6.10 -7.14
CA LEU A 73 -1.01 -5.27 -6.73
C LEU A 73 -0.96 -4.97 -5.23
N LEU A 74 -0.82 -6.00 -4.39
CA LEU A 74 -0.83 -5.84 -2.94
C LEU A 74 0.37 -5.02 -2.43
N THR A 75 1.54 -5.18 -3.04
CA THR A 75 2.72 -4.37 -2.71
C THR A 75 2.47 -2.91 -3.00
N ARG A 76 1.92 -2.58 -4.18
CA ARG A 76 1.58 -1.19 -4.54
C ARG A 76 0.56 -0.58 -3.59
N GLU A 77 -0.52 -1.30 -3.28
CA GLU A 77 -1.51 -0.82 -2.32
C GLU A 77 -0.88 -0.60 -0.93
N GLY A 78 -0.02 -1.53 -0.48
CA GLY A 78 0.66 -1.43 0.81
C GLY A 78 1.56 -0.20 0.89
N CYS A 79 2.37 0.03 -0.15
CA CYS A 79 3.23 1.21 -0.27
C CYS A 79 2.41 2.52 -0.28
N ALA A 80 1.35 2.58 -1.08
CA ALA A 80 0.50 3.78 -1.14
C ALA A 80 -0.09 4.16 0.23
N VAL A 81 -0.47 3.16 1.04
CA VAL A 81 -0.95 3.42 2.42
C VAL A 81 0.19 3.87 3.34
N LEU A 82 1.39 3.29 3.21
CA LEU A 82 2.57 3.71 3.98
C LEU A 82 3.01 5.14 3.65
N ASP A 83 2.95 5.55 2.38
CA ASP A 83 3.29 6.92 1.96
C ASP A 83 2.39 7.95 2.65
N VAL A 84 1.09 7.66 2.75
CA VAL A 84 0.14 8.51 3.48
C VAL A 84 0.44 8.54 4.98
N ILE A 85 0.77 7.38 5.59
CA ILE A 85 1.18 7.31 7.00
C ILE A 85 2.42 8.20 7.23
N GLN A 86 3.44 8.07 6.39
CA GLN A 86 4.68 8.82 6.50
C GLN A 86 4.44 10.33 6.37
N ALA A 87 3.67 10.76 5.36
CA ALA A 87 3.34 12.16 5.16
C ALA A 87 2.60 12.75 6.38
N ARG A 88 1.66 12.01 6.98
CA ARG A 88 0.94 12.45 8.18
C ARG A 88 1.81 12.50 9.43
N LEU A 89 2.77 11.58 9.56
CA LEU A 89 3.73 11.59 10.67
C LEU A 89 4.65 12.82 10.57
N LEU A 90 5.18 13.12 9.38
CA LEU A 90 6.00 14.30 9.14
C LEU A 90 5.25 15.60 9.48
N GLN A 91 3.99 15.74 9.03
CA GLN A 91 3.16 16.90 9.38
C GLN A 91 2.96 17.07 10.90
N ARG A 92 2.82 15.96 11.65
CA ARG A 92 2.70 16.00 13.11
C ARG A 92 4.02 16.41 13.78
N GLU A 93 5.14 15.90 13.30
CA GLU A 93 6.48 16.26 13.80
C GLU A 93 6.81 17.73 13.56
N GLU A 94 6.46 18.27 12.38
CA GLU A 94 6.61 19.69 12.06
C GLU A 94 5.71 20.56 12.95
N GLY A 95 4.44 20.17 13.12
CA GLY A 95 3.52 20.86 14.03
C GLY A 95 4.04 20.93 15.46
N PHE A 96 4.65 19.84 15.96
CA PHE A 96 5.28 19.82 17.28
C PHE A 96 6.48 20.77 17.37
N LYS A 97 7.35 20.81 16.35
CA LYS A 97 8.51 21.72 16.30
C LYS A 97 8.09 23.19 16.28
N THR A 98 7.00 23.54 15.60
CA THR A 98 6.50 24.92 15.53
C THR A 98 5.78 25.38 16.80
N ALA A 99 5.36 24.44 17.65
CA ALA A 99 4.66 24.73 18.90
C ALA A 99 5.62 24.91 20.11
N MET A 100 6.93 24.76 19.91
CA MET A 100 7.98 24.89 20.92
C MET A 100 8.80 26.16 20.70
#